data_AF-A0AB33L4U0-F1
#
_entry.id   AF-A0AB33L4U0-F1
#
_cell.length_a   1.000
_cell.length_b   1.000
_cell.length_c   1.000
_cell.angle_alpha   90.00
_cell.angle_beta   90.00
_cell.angle_gamma   90.00
#
_symmetry.space_group_name_H-M   'P 1'
#
loop_
_entity.id
_entity.type
_entity.pdbx_description
1 polymer ?
#
loop_
_entity_poly.entity_id
_entity_poly.type
_entity_poly.pdbx_seq_one_letter_code
_entity_poly.pdbx_strand_id
1 'polypeptide(L)'
;MRKVLNVRNFICFFIYLITISCSSKKLLISENQINVLNEILHSSNNNIYYKTIINDLEKPIEAYISNEMEFQFCENEVITPDEISFLKKQQLEVVNLYKLPLDIKEKVTRKKKDIETSHISVPILFRNNTMALYYNTQRYGGNFMLLKKEKPKWKVICSSLVWIE
;
A
#
# COMPACT_ATOMS: atom_id res chain seq x y z
N MET A 1 64.24 16.32 -6.53
CA MET A 1 63.10 17.15 -6.97
C MET A 1 61.80 16.49 -6.48
N ARG A 2 61.36 16.76 -5.25
CA ARG A 2 60.11 16.19 -4.69
C ARG A 2 59.03 17.27 -4.75
N LYS A 3 58.04 17.08 -5.62
CA LYS A 3 56.83 17.92 -5.66
C LYS A 3 56.05 17.64 -4.39
N VAL A 4 56.02 18.63 -3.48
CA VAL A 4 55.13 18.64 -2.31
C VAL A 4 53.72 18.77 -2.86
N LEU A 5 53.04 17.63 -3.02
CA LEU A 5 51.63 17.63 -3.40
C LEU A 5 50.86 18.27 -2.24
N ASN A 6 50.13 19.33 -2.58
CA ASN A 6 49.45 20.21 -1.65
C ASN A 6 48.28 19.46 -0.97
N VAL A 7 48.59 18.79 0.15
CA VAL A 7 47.69 17.91 0.93
C VAL A 7 46.33 18.58 1.25
N ARG A 8 46.34 19.90 1.41
CA ARG A 8 45.15 20.70 1.72
C ARG A 8 44.09 20.67 0.61
N ASN A 9 44.49 20.61 -0.67
CA ASN A 9 43.54 20.53 -1.78
C ASN A 9 42.92 19.14 -1.94
N PHE A 10 43.63 18.09 -1.53
CA PHE A 10 43.13 16.71 -1.62
C PHE A 10 42.04 16.42 -0.56
N ILE A 11 42.21 16.98 0.64
CA ILE A 11 41.23 16.85 1.74
C ILE A 11 39.93 17.58 1.40
N CYS A 12 40.00 18.78 0.80
CA CYS A 12 38.80 19.51 0.38
C CYS A 12 38.03 18.77 -0.73
N PHE A 13 38.71 18.09 -1.64
CA PHE A 13 38.07 17.31 -2.71
C PHE A 13 37.35 16.06 -2.17
N PHE A 14 37.93 15.40 -1.16
CA PHE A 14 37.31 14.25 -0.50
C PHE A 14 36.07 14.65 0.32
N ILE A 15 36.10 15.81 0.99
CA ILE A 15 34.94 16.32 1.76
C ILE A 15 33.78 16.70 0.81
N TYR A 16 34.08 17.23 -0.37
CA TYR A 16 33.05 17.59 -1.35
C TYR A 16 32.32 16.36 -1.90
N LEU A 17 33.03 15.25 -2.12
CA LEU A 17 32.45 13.99 -2.62
C LEU A 17 31.53 13.27 -1.62
N ILE A 18 31.69 13.48 -0.31
CA ILE A 18 30.86 12.83 0.72
C ILE A 18 29.48 13.50 0.87
N THR A 19 29.33 14.75 0.41
CA THR A 19 28.06 15.49 0.55
C THR A 19 27.05 15.24 -0.57
N ILE A 20 27.45 14.53 -1.63
CA ILE A 20 26.58 14.26 -2.78
C ILE A 20 26.02 12.84 -2.65
N SER A 21 24.73 12.78 -2.32
CA SER A 21 23.83 11.64 -2.48
C SER A 21 23.58 10.75 -1.25
N CYS A 22 23.01 11.35 -0.21
CA CYS A 22 21.93 10.67 0.51
C CYS A 22 20.59 11.20 -0.03
N SER A 23 20.26 10.85 -1.28
CA SER A 23 18.87 10.99 -1.76
C SER A 23 18.07 9.86 -1.14
N SER A 24 17.64 10.04 0.11
CA SER A 24 16.61 9.20 0.71
C SER A 24 15.40 9.27 -0.22
N LYS A 25 15.13 8.19 -0.95
CA LYS A 25 13.88 8.06 -1.72
C LYS A 25 12.77 8.17 -0.70
N LYS A 26 12.12 9.33 -0.65
CA LYS A 26 10.97 9.57 0.23
C LYS A 26 9.98 8.45 -0.04
N LEU A 27 9.61 7.71 1.00
CA LEU A 27 8.59 6.69 0.88
C LEU A 27 7.33 7.41 0.37
N LEU A 28 6.78 6.97 -0.76
CA LEU A 28 5.51 7.48 -1.29
C LEU A 28 4.32 7.11 -0.39
N ILE A 29 4.52 6.16 0.53
CA ILE A 29 3.53 5.66 1.47
C ILE A 29 3.73 6.30 2.85
N SER A 30 2.64 6.76 3.45
CA SER A 30 2.61 7.29 4.82
C SER A 30 2.72 6.20 5.89
N GLU A 31 3.21 6.58 7.07
CA GLU A 31 3.27 5.69 8.24
C GLU A 31 1.90 5.10 8.62
N ASN A 32 0.82 5.89 8.49
CA ASN A 32 -0.53 5.39 8.74
C ASN A 32 -0.93 4.27 7.78
N GLN A 33 -0.55 4.36 6.51
CA GLN A 33 -0.83 3.31 5.52
C GLN A 33 -0.01 2.04 5.82
N ILE A 34 1.23 2.19 6.29
CA ILE A 34 2.06 1.06 6.74
C ILE A 34 1.40 0.37 7.95
N ASN A 35 0.90 1.14 8.91
CA ASN A 35 0.22 0.60 10.08
C ASN A 35 -1.05 -0.19 9.69
N VAL A 36 -1.84 0.32 8.75
CA VAL A 36 -3.01 -0.40 8.24
C VAL A 36 -2.59 -1.68 7.50
N LEU A 37 -1.53 -1.63 6.70
CA LEU A 37 -0.98 -2.82 6.02
C LEU A 37 -0.54 -3.89 7.03
N ASN A 38 0.20 -3.51 8.08
CA ASN A 38 0.61 -4.45 9.13
C ASN A 38 -0.60 -5.11 9.80
N GLU A 39 -1.68 -4.38 10.07
CA GLU A 39 -2.92 -4.93 10.63
C GLU A 39 -3.64 -5.89 9.67
N ILE A 40 -3.75 -5.53 8.38
CA ILE A 40 -4.29 -6.42 7.34
C ILE A 40 -3.47 -7.72 7.30
N LEU A 41 -2.14 -7.62 7.31
CA LEU A 41 -1.26 -8.78 7.31
C LEU A 41 -1.33 -9.58 8.61
N HIS A 42 -1.49 -8.95 9.78
CA HIS A 42 -1.67 -9.66 11.05
C HIS A 42 -2.94 -10.49 11.04
N SER A 43 -4.05 -9.93 10.55
CA SER A 43 -5.36 -10.58 10.49
C SER A 43 -5.50 -11.66 9.41
N SER A 44 -4.55 -11.75 8.47
CA SER A 44 -4.64 -12.74 7.39
C SER A 44 -4.32 -14.17 7.86
N ASN A 45 -5.25 -15.09 7.62
CA ASN A 45 -5.10 -16.52 7.86
C ASN A 45 -4.27 -17.17 6.73
N ASN A 46 -2.95 -17.06 6.80
CA ASN A 46 -1.97 -17.66 5.87
C ASN A 46 -2.02 -17.18 4.41
N ASN A 47 -2.85 -16.19 4.08
CA ASN A 47 -2.84 -15.56 2.77
C ASN A 47 -1.50 -14.87 2.53
N ILE A 48 -0.91 -15.16 1.38
CA ILE A 48 0.37 -14.60 0.98
C ILE A 48 0.09 -13.46 0.02
N TYR A 49 0.56 -12.27 0.36
CA TYR A 49 0.31 -11.06 -0.41
C TYR A 49 1.49 -10.70 -1.27
N TYR A 50 1.44 -11.12 -2.53
CA TYR A 50 2.48 -10.79 -3.49
C TYR A 50 2.00 -9.57 -4.25
N LYS A 51 2.62 -8.39 -4.08
CA LYS A 51 2.42 -7.25 -4.99
C LYS A 51 1.01 -6.58 -4.93
N THR A 52 1.02 -5.27 -5.07
CA THR A 52 -0.17 -4.45 -5.36
C THR A 52 -0.58 -4.66 -6.81
N ILE A 53 -1.82 -5.08 -7.01
CA ILE A 53 -2.40 -5.41 -8.30
C ILE A 53 -2.60 -4.13 -9.09
N ILE A 54 -1.68 -3.81 -9.99
CA ILE A 54 -2.06 -3.05 -11.19
C ILE A 54 -2.15 -3.98 -12.39
N ASN A 55 -1.43 -5.11 -12.40
CA ASN A 55 -1.48 -6.01 -13.56
C ASN A 55 -2.85 -6.68 -13.74
N ASP A 56 -3.55 -7.10 -12.69
CA ASP A 56 -4.86 -7.77 -12.86
C ASP A 56 -6.03 -6.78 -12.92
N LEU A 57 -5.80 -5.49 -12.67
CA LEU A 57 -6.85 -4.46 -12.75
C LEU A 57 -6.75 -3.60 -14.01
N GLU A 58 -5.56 -3.28 -14.52
CA GLU A 58 -5.32 -2.41 -15.70
C GLU A 58 -6.10 -1.07 -15.72
N LYS A 59 -6.82 -0.71 -14.65
CA LYS A 59 -7.80 0.39 -14.62
C LYS A 59 -7.70 1.17 -13.31
N PRO A 60 -7.99 2.48 -13.32
CA PRO A 60 -8.05 3.29 -12.11
C PRO A 60 -9.22 2.85 -11.22
N ILE A 61 -9.18 3.19 -9.93
CA ILE A 61 -10.24 2.87 -8.96
C ILE A 61 -11.60 3.38 -9.44
N GLU A 62 -11.60 4.55 -10.09
CA GLU A 62 -12.78 5.10 -10.74
C GLU A 62 -13.54 4.07 -11.58
N ALA A 63 -12.84 3.24 -12.35
CA ALA A 63 -13.46 2.24 -13.21
C ALA A 63 -14.28 1.21 -12.43
N TYR A 64 -13.93 0.95 -11.17
CA TYR A 64 -14.61 0.01 -10.29
C TYR A 64 -15.61 0.67 -9.35
N ILE A 65 -15.43 1.96 -9.05
CA ILE A 65 -16.39 2.75 -8.28
C ILE A 65 -17.55 3.23 -9.17
N SER A 66 -17.38 3.20 -10.50
CA SER A 66 -18.29 3.89 -11.43
C SER A 66 -19.71 3.32 -11.52
N ASN A 67 -19.96 2.05 -11.22
CA ASN A 67 -21.29 1.46 -11.42
C ASN A 67 -22.06 1.21 -10.12
N GLU A 68 -21.62 0.38 -9.17
CA GLU A 68 -22.35 0.16 -7.90
C GLU A 68 -21.39 -0.32 -6.80
N MET A 69 -20.64 0.60 -6.19
CA MET A 69 -19.86 0.21 -5.01
C MET A 69 -20.86 -0.09 -3.88
N GLU A 70 -21.04 -1.38 -3.59
CA GLU A 70 -22.02 -1.90 -2.62
C GLU A 70 -21.75 -1.47 -1.17
N PHE A 71 -20.76 -0.60 -0.92
CA PHE A 71 -20.53 -0.03 0.40
C PHE A 71 -21.70 0.83 0.92
N GLN A 72 -22.65 1.20 0.07
CA GLN A 72 -23.92 1.77 0.52
C GLN A 72 -24.75 0.81 1.40
N PHE A 73 -24.49 -0.50 1.33
CA PHE A 73 -25.17 -1.54 2.12
C PHE A 73 -24.41 -1.93 3.40
N CYS A 74 -23.32 -1.24 3.74
CA CYS A 74 -22.66 -1.47 5.02
C CYS A 74 -23.57 -0.99 6.14
N GLU A 75 -24.06 -1.93 6.96
CA GLU A 75 -25.14 -1.72 7.95
C GLU A 75 -24.96 -0.50 8.88
N ASN A 76 -23.73 -0.01 9.07
CA ASN A 76 -23.42 1.01 10.07
C ASN A 76 -22.55 2.17 9.58
N GLU A 77 -22.11 2.19 8.31
CA GLU A 77 -21.15 3.18 7.81
C GLU A 77 -21.40 3.54 6.35
N VAL A 78 -22.16 4.62 6.14
CA VAL A 78 -22.43 5.15 4.81
C VAL A 78 -21.23 5.96 4.33
N ILE A 79 -20.63 5.60 3.20
CA ILE A 79 -19.64 6.44 2.51
C ILE A 79 -20.40 7.59 1.83
N THR A 80 -20.01 8.83 2.12
CA THR A 80 -20.67 10.02 1.57
C THR A 80 -20.33 10.22 0.10
N PRO A 81 -21.15 10.96 -0.67
CA PRO A 81 -20.85 11.26 -2.08
C PRO A 81 -19.51 11.98 -2.31
N ASP A 82 -19.10 12.84 -1.38
CA ASP A 82 -17.80 13.52 -1.44
C ASP A 82 -16.64 12.54 -1.24
N GLU A 83 -16.81 11.56 -0.36
CA GLU A 83 -15.83 10.50 -0.16
C GLU A 83 -15.75 9.57 -1.36
N ILE A 84 -16.88 9.22 -1.97
CA ILE A 84 -16.92 8.48 -3.24
C ILE A 84 -16.14 9.27 -4.31
N SER A 85 -16.37 10.58 -4.41
CA SER A 85 -15.68 11.46 -5.35
C SER A 85 -14.17 11.55 -5.07
N PHE A 86 -13.79 11.58 -3.78
CA PHE A 86 -12.39 11.51 -3.35
C PHE A 86 -11.75 10.18 -3.76
N LEU A 87 -12.42 9.06 -3.50
CA LEU A 87 -11.95 7.71 -3.80
C LEU A 87 -11.80 7.47 -5.30
N LYS A 88 -12.72 7.98 -6.13
CA LYS A 88 -12.63 7.92 -7.60
C LYS A 88 -11.35 8.56 -8.12
N LYS A 89 -10.90 9.66 -7.49
CA LYS A 89 -9.69 10.38 -7.88
C LYS A 89 -8.39 9.69 -7.43
N GLN A 90 -8.47 8.69 -6.55
CA GLN A 90 -7.28 8.00 -6.08
C GLN A 90 -6.80 6.99 -7.14
N GLN A 91 -5.49 6.99 -7.36
CA GLN A 91 -4.83 5.95 -8.13
C GLN A 91 -4.20 4.97 -7.14
N LEU A 92 -4.49 3.66 -7.29
CA LEU A 92 -3.78 2.65 -6.51
C LEU A 92 -2.38 2.51 -7.10
N GLU A 93 -1.36 2.96 -6.38
CA GLU A 93 0.02 2.83 -6.84
C GLU A 93 0.53 1.39 -6.73
N VAL A 94 1.38 0.98 -7.67
CA VAL A 94 2.15 -0.26 -7.49
C VAL A 94 3.27 0.00 -6.52
N VAL A 95 3.21 -0.64 -5.36
CA VAL A 95 4.32 -0.62 -4.41
C VAL A 95 4.76 -2.04 -4.10
N ASN A 96 6.08 -2.24 -4.15
CA ASN A 96 6.68 -3.47 -3.69
C ASN A 96 6.65 -3.48 -2.16
N LEU A 97 5.69 -4.21 -1.59
CA LEU A 97 5.50 -4.35 -0.15
C LEU A 97 6.77 -4.86 0.58
N TYR A 98 7.64 -5.63 -0.09
CA TYR A 98 8.92 -6.08 0.50
C TYR A 98 9.88 -4.93 0.85
N LYS A 99 9.78 -3.82 0.13
CA LYS A 99 10.61 -2.62 0.35
C LYS A 99 10.07 -1.73 1.46
N LEU A 100 8.88 -2.02 1.98
CA LEU A 100 8.27 -1.28 3.07
C LEU A 100 8.77 -1.78 4.43
N PRO A 101 8.79 -0.92 5.46
CA PRO A 101 9.10 -1.30 6.83
C PRO A 101 7.88 -2.00 7.46
N LEU A 102 7.52 -3.18 6.93
CA LEU A 102 6.44 -4.02 7.47
C LEU A 102 7.00 -4.97 8.52
N ASP A 103 6.24 -5.19 9.59
CA ASP A 103 6.65 -6.04 10.71
C ASP A 103 6.62 -7.52 10.32
N ILE A 104 5.73 -7.90 9.40
CA ILE A 104 5.50 -9.30 8.99
C ILE A 104 5.90 -9.54 7.53
N LYS A 105 7.18 -9.33 7.20
CA LYS A 105 7.68 -9.52 5.82
C LYS A 105 7.47 -10.94 5.29
N GLU A 106 7.44 -11.94 6.15
CA GLU A 106 7.24 -13.35 5.79
C GLU A 106 5.87 -13.67 5.19
N LYS A 107 4.83 -12.90 5.55
CA LYS A 107 3.48 -13.02 4.97
C LYS A 107 3.37 -12.39 3.57
N VAL A 108 4.41 -11.68 3.14
CA VAL A 108 4.51 -11.05 1.81
C VAL A 108 5.37 -11.90 0.86
N THR A 109 6.18 -12.85 1.36
CA THR A 109 7.31 -13.44 0.59
C THR A 109 7.13 -14.88 0.10
N ARG A 110 6.07 -15.61 0.44
CA ARG A 110 5.95 -17.04 0.04
C ARG A 110 5.32 -17.21 -1.35
N LYS A 111 6.12 -17.32 -2.42
CA LYS A 111 5.68 -18.14 -3.57
C LYS A 111 5.75 -19.61 -3.17
N LYS A 112 4.75 -20.13 -2.46
CA LYS A 112 4.60 -21.57 -2.27
C LYS A 112 3.87 -22.13 -3.47
N LYS A 113 4.40 -23.23 -4.03
CA LYS A 113 3.98 -23.82 -5.30
C LYS A 113 2.52 -24.33 -5.33
N ASP A 114 1.81 -24.29 -4.21
CA ASP A 114 0.48 -24.88 -4.03
C ASP A 114 -0.45 -24.05 -3.11
N ILE A 115 -0.11 -22.78 -2.82
CA ILE A 115 -0.97 -21.89 -2.00
C ILE A 115 -1.51 -20.77 -2.88
N GLU A 116 -2.81 -20.50 -2.74
CA GLU A 116 -3.51 -19.39 -3.40
C GLU A 116 -2.77 -18.07 -3.15
N THR A 117 -2.23 -17.48 -4.23
CA THR A 117 -1.56 -16.19 -4.13
C THR A 117 -2.64 -15.13 -4.01
N SER A 118 -2.70 -14.48 -2.85
CA SER A 118 -3.53 -13.30 -2.68
C SER A 118 -2.71 -12.06 -3.05
N HIS A 119 -3.38 -10.99 -3.44
CA HIS A 119 -2.71 -9.72 -3.68
C HIS A 119 -3.52 -8.60 -3.02
N ILE A 120 -2.86 -7.54 -2.55
CA ILE A 120 -3.50 -6.39 -1.89
C ILE A 120 -2.93 -5.07 -2.37
N SER A 121 -3.78 -4.06 -2.50
CA SER A 121 -3.35 -2.68 -2.76
C SER A 121 -2.81 -2.01 -1.49
N VAL A 122 -2.08 -0.90 -1.67
CA VAL A 122 -1.86 0.05 -0.56
C VAL A 122 -3.24 0.59 -0.13
N PRO A 123 -3.53 0.70 1.17
CA PRO A 123 -4.78 1.26 1.64
C PRO A 123 -4.83 2.77 1.36
N ILE A 124 -6.00 3.22 0.91
CA ILE A 124 -6.35 4.63 0.82
C ILE A 124 -6.98 5.04 2.14
N LEU A 125 -6.44 6.08 2.77
CA LEU A 125 -6.98 6.61 4.01
C LEU A 125 -7.90 7.79 3.74
N PHE A 126 -9.03 7.81 4.43
CA PHE A 126 -9.99 8.91 4.40
C PHE A 126 -10.61 9.12 5.79
N ARG A 127 -11.47 10.14 5.94
CA ARG A 127 -11.99 10.60 7.25
C ARG A 127 -10.88 10.82 8.28
N ASN A 128 -9.87 11.62 7.95
CA ASN A 128 -8.74 11.90 8.86
C ASN A 128 -8.06 10.63 9.40
N ASN A 129 -7.80 9.65 8.53
CA ASN A 129 -7.17 8.37 8.87
C ASN A 129 -7.99 7.49 9.84
N THR A 130 -9.32 7.61 9.81
CA THR A 130 -10.22 6.73 10.57
C THR A 130 -10.89 5.68 9.71
N MET A 131 -10.85 5.83 8.38
CA MET A 131 -11.30 4.84 7.42
C MET A 131 -10.18 4.50 6.45
N ALA A 132 -10.16 3.24 6.02
CA ALA A 132 -9.23 2.75 5.02
C ALA A 132 -9.95 1.91 3.98
N LEU A 133 -9.58 2.08 2.71
CA LEU A 133 -10.05 1.25 1.62
C LEU A 133 -8.85 0.55 0.98
N TYR A 134 -8.89 -0.77 0.86
CA TYR A 134 -7.93 -1.50 0.05
C TYR A 134 -8.63 -2.50 -0.84
N TYR A 135 -7.99 -2.82 -1.96
CA TYR A 135 -8.41 -3.89 -2.85
C TYR A 135 -7.65 -5.15 -2.50
N ASN A 136 -8.33 -6.30 -2.48
CA ASN A 136 -7.68 -7.61 -2.45
C ASN A 136 -8.20 -8.49 -3.57
N THR A 137 -7.33 -9.36 -4.07
CA THR A 137 -7.71 -10.41 -5.01
C THR A 137 -7.22 -11.75 -4.52
N GLN A 138 -7.96 -12.77 -4.89
CA GLN A 138 -7.60 -14.17 -4.79
C GLN A 138 -7.78 -14.83 -6.15
N ARG A 139 -7.60 -16.16 -6.21
CA ARG A 139 -7.61 -16.91 -7.46
C ARG A 139 -8.89 -16.73 -8.29
N TYR A 140 -10.05 -16.64 -7.65
CA TYR A 140 -11.34 -16.66 -8.33
C TYR A 140 -12.12 -15.36 -8.19
N GLY A 141 -11.50 -14.29 -7.70
CA GLY A 141 -12.24 -13.06 -7.49
C GLY A 141 -11.45 -11.95 -6.85
N GLY A 142 -12.04 -10.77 -6.94
CA GLY A 142 -11.50 -9.52 -6.45
C GLY A 142 -12.55 -8.71 -5.74
N ASN A 143 -12.18 -8.10 -4.62
CA ASN A 143 -13.10 -7.31 -3.82
C ASN A 143 -12.39 -6.11 -3.17
N PHE A 144 -13.12 -5.01 -3.00
CA PHE A 144 -12.69 -3.94 -2.12
C PHE A 144 -13.08 -4.25 -0.68
N MET A 145 -12.24 -3.82 0.25
CA MET A 145 -12.38 -4.00 1.67
C MET A 145 -12.35 -2.64 2.34
N LEU A 146 -13.40 -2.35 3.10
CA LEU A 146 -13.52 -1.14 3.89
C LEU A 146 -13.18 -1.46 5.34
N LEU A 147 -12.24 -0.71 5.90
CA LEU A 147 -11.90 -0.79 7.31
C LEU A 147 -12.25 0.50 8.04
N LYS A 148 -12.65 0.33 9.29
CA LYS A 148 -12.80 1.39 10.28
C LYS A 148 -11.77 1.23 11.38
N LYS A 149 -11.22 2.36 11.82
CA LYS A 149 -10.36 2.41 12.99
C LYS A 149 -11.21 2.38 14.26
N GLU A 150 -11.09 1.29 15.02
CA GLU A 150 -11.70 1.14 16.33
C GLU A 150 -10.60 1.00 17.40
N LYS A 151 -10.32 2.11 18.11
CA LYS A 151 -9.24 2.19 19.10
C LYS A 151 -7.85 1.96 18.42
N PRO A 152 -6.90 1.11 18.90
CA PRO A 152 -5.65 0.92 18.15
C PRO A 152 -5.79 -0.06 16.98
N LYS A 153 -6.98 -0.66 16.75
CA LYS A 153 -7.17 -1.71 15.76
C LYS A 153 -7.93 -1.22 14.54
N TRP A 154 -7.62 -1.80 13.39
CA TRP A 154 -8.42 -1.67 12.18
C TRP A 154 -9.32 -2.89 12.04
N LYS A 155 -10.60 -2.66 11.78
CA LYS A 155 -11.58 -3.74 11.55
C LYS A 155 -12.18 -3.61 10.19
N VAL A 156 -12.27 -4.73 9.48
CA VAL A 156 -13.09 -4.83 8.26
C VAL A 156 -14.54 -4.66 8.68
N ILE A 157 -15.21 -3.68 8.09
CA ILE A 157 -16.63 -3.40 8.33
C ILE A 157 -17.49 -3.75 7.12
N CYS A 158 -16.87 -3.91 5.94
CA CYS A 158 -17.60 -4.16 4.71
C CYS A 158 -16.67 -4.64 3.59
N SER A 159 -17.25 -5.36 2.64
CA SER A 159 -16.59 -5.77 1.40
C SER A 159 -17.51 -5.51 0.22
N SER A 160 -16.96 -5.10 -0.91
CA SER A 160 -17.69 -4.92 -2.17
C SER A 160 -17.02 -5.77 -3.24
N LEU A 161 -17.76 -6.72 -3.81
CA LEU A 161 -17.25 -7.60 -4.86
C LEU A 161 -17.04 -6.79 -6.14
N VAL A 162 -15.89 -7.00 -6.80
CA VAL A 162 -15.54 -6.34 -8.06
C VAL A 162 -15.72 -7.30 -9.24
N TRP A 163 -15.27 -8.55 -9.08
CA TRP A 163 -15.43 -9.61 -10.08
C TRP A 163 -15.26 -10.99 -9.44
N ILE A 164 -15.78 -12.00 -10.13
CA ILE A 164 -15.65 -13.43 -9.82
C ILE A 164 -15.48 -14.20 -11.13
N GLU A 165 -14.62 -15.22 -11.16
CA GLU A 165 -14.40 -16.12 -12.30
C GLU A 165 -15.37 -17.30 -12.32
#